data_AF-A0AAJ1B9N3-F1
#
_entry.id   AF-A0AAJ1B9N3-F1
#
_cell.length_a   1.000
_cell.length_b   1.000
_cell.length_c   1.000
_cell.angle_alpha   90.00
_cell.angle_beta   90.00
_cell.angle_gamma   90.00
#
_symmetry.space_group_name_H-M   'P 1'
#
loop_
_entity.id
_entity.type
_entity.pdbx_description
1 polymer ?
#
loop_
_entity_poly.entity_id
_entity_poly.type
_entity_poly.pdbx_seq_one_letter_code
_entity_poly.pdbx_strand_id
1 'polypeptide(L)' 'ITATDLAQMELNIDYSTINVNVPMEYIAKANVEDVNGNKNEKEFKVTVIALPIVAEDEVVVQETVTNA' A
#
# COMPACT_ATOMS: atom_id res chain seq x y z
N ILE A 1 16.51 13.96 23.41
CA ILE A 1 16.37 12.51 23.58
C ILE A 1 15.17 12.09 22.76
N THR A 2 15.37 11.40 21.64
CA THR A 2 14.30 10.69 20.93
C THR A 2 14.29 9.27 21.48
N ALA A 3 13.21 8.92 22.19
CA ALA A 3 12.98 7.55 22.62
C ALA A 3 12.20 6.85 21.49
N THR A 4 12.81 5.82 20.90
CA THR A 4 12.13 4.94 19.96
C THR A 4 11.67 3.73 20.74
N ASP A 5 10.36 3.52 20.78
CA ASP A 5 9.79 2.32 21.38
C ASP A 5 10.05 1.12 20.45
N LEU A 6 10.57 0.02 21.00
CA LEU A 6 10.91 -1.22 20.28
C LEU A 6 9.84 -2.31 20.43
N ALA A 7 8.65 -1.94 20.89
CA ALA A 7 7.55 -2.87 21.05
C ALA A 7 7.16 -3.49 19.70
N GLN A 8 6.77 -4.77 19.75
CA GLN A 8 6.22 -5.44 18.58
C GLN A 8 4.92 -4.74 18.17
N MET A 9 4.75 -4.54 16.86
CA MET A 9 3.74 -3.66 16.30
C MET A 9 3.05 -4.36 15.13
N GLU A 10 1.71 -4.25 15.09
CA GLU A 10 0.89 -4.81 14.02
C GLU A 10 0.38 -3.67 13.12
N LEU A 11 0.59 -3.82 11.81
CA LEU A 11 0.14 -2.89 10.79
C LEU A 11 -1.10 -3.47 10.12
N ASN A 12 -2.21 -2.74 10.15
CA ASN A 12 -3.36 -3.04 9.29
C ASN A 12 -3.56 -1.88 8.31
N ILE A 13 -3.94 -2.23 7.09
CA ILE A 13 -4.23 -1.25 6.04
C ILE A 13 -5.67 -1.49 5.60
N ASP A 14 -6.50 -0.48 5.76
CA ASP A 14 -7.83 -0.43 5.17
C ASP A 14 -7.73 0.10 3.75
N TYR A 15 -7.94 -0.82 2.80
CA TYR A 15 -7.99 -0.58 1.37
C TYR A 15 -9.39 -0.84 0.79
N SER A 16 -10.42 -0.92 1.63
CA SER A 16 -11.79 -1.28 1.23
C SER A 16 -12.38 -0.33 0.18
N THR A 17 -11.87 0.90 0.11
CA THR A 17 -12.30 1.95 -0.83
C THR A 17 -11.55 1.92 -2.16
N ILE A 18 -10.46 1.14 -2.27
CA ILE A 18 -9.58 1.12 -3.43
C ILE A 18 -10.15 0.16 -4.48
N ASN A 19 -10.47 0.68 -5.66
CA ASN A 19 -10.84 -0.14 -6.81
C ASN A 19 -9.70 -0.13 -7.83
N VAL A 20 -8.98 -1.25 -7.91
CA VAL A 20 -7.84 -1.43 -8.81
C VAL A 20 -8.20 -1.43 -10.30
N ASN A 21 -9.49 -1.54 -10.64
CA ASN A 21 -9.96 -1.55 -12.02
C ASN A 21 -10.21 -0.13 -12.57
N VAL A 22 -10.26 0.88 -11.69
CA VAL A 22 -10.53 2.26 -12.09
C VAL A 22 -9.27 3.08 -11.86
N PRO A 23 -8.64 3.62 -12.92
CA PRO A 23 -7.45 4.44 -12.78
C PRO A 23 -7.81 5.79 -12.15
N MET A 24 -7.62 5.92 -10.84
CA MET A 24 -7.86 7.14 -10.07
C MET A 24 -7.08 7.16 -8.76
N GLU A 25 -7.12 8.31 -8.08
CA GLU A 25 -6.59 8.45 -6.73
C GLU A 25 -7.60 7.97 -5.68
N TYR A 26 -7.13 7.13 -4.77
CA TYR A 26 -7.84 6.65 -3.60
C TYR A 26 -7.13 7.09 -2.32
N ILE A 27 -7.88 7.08 -1.22
CA ILE A 27 -7.33 7.32 0.12
C ILE A 27 -7.45 6.00 0.88
N ALA A 28 -6.30 5.49 1.30
CA ALA A 28 -6.18 4.31 2.14
C ALA A 28 -5.80 4.74 3.56
N LYS A 29 -6.24 3.97 4.55
CA LYS A 29 -5.95 4.25 5.96
C LYS A 29 -5.10 3.13 6.53
N ALA A 30 -3.88 3.44 6.94
CA ALA A 30 -3.06 2.54 7.74
C ALA A 30 -3.33 2.80 9.22
N ASN A 31 -3.58 1.75 9.98
CA ASN A 31 -3.60 1.77 11.42
C ASN A 31 -2.49 0.87 11.94
N VAL A 32 -1.91 1.31 13.05
CA VAL A 32 -0.77 0.67 13.67
C VAL A 32 -1.04 0.61 15.16
N GLU A 33 -0.94 -0.58 15.72
CA GLU A 33 -1.11 -0.80 17.16
C GLU A 33 0.08 -1.59 17.69
N ASP A 34 0.70 -1.10 18.76
CA ASP A 34 1.73 -1.84 19.48
C ASP A 34 1.12 -2.69 20.61
N VAL A 35 1.89 -3.65 21.12
CA VAL A 35 1.46 -4.51 22.24
C VAL A 35 1.20 -3.75 23.54
N ASN A 36 1.65 -2.50 23.64
CA ASN A 36 1.45 -1.61 24.77
C ASN A 36 0.14 -0.82 24.65
N GLY A 37 -0.60 -0.98 23.55
CA GLY A 37 -1.88 -0.34 23.29
C GLY A 37 -1.77 1.07 22.72
N ASN A 38 -0.58 1.53 22.32
CA ASN A 38 -0.45 2.79 21.58
C ASN A 38 -0.93 2.57 20.15
N LYS A 39 -1.81 3.47 19.70
CA LYS A 39 -2.40 3.43 18.36
C LYS A 39 -1.94 4.64 17.56
N ASN A 40 -1.59 4.40 16.30
CA ASN A 40 -1.33 5.45 15.34
C ASN A 40 -2.12 5.17 14.06
N GLU A 41 -2.68 6.21 13.48
CA GLU A 41 -3.43 6.12 12.24
C GLU A 41 -2.86 7.13 11.24
N LYS A 42 -2.72 6.69 9.99
CA LYS A 42 -2.25 7.54 8.91
C LYS A 42 -2.99 7.27 7.62
N GLU A 43 -3.54 8.32 7.06
CA GLU A 43 -4.12 8.29 5.72
C GLU A 43 -3.01 8.55 4.68
N PHE A 44 -3.05 7.80 3.59
CA PHE A 44 -2.14 7.97 2.47
C PHE A 44 -2.89 7.83 1.14
N LYS A 45 -2.37 8.53 0.13
CA LYS A 45 -2.93 8.49 -1.22
C LYS A 45 -2.40 7.28 -1.97
N VAL A 46 -3.30 6.57 -2.64
CA VAL A 46 -2.98 5.46 -3.54
C VAL A 46 -3.45 5.83 -4.93
N THR A 47 -2.52 5.93 -5.87
CA THR A 47 -2.86 6.20 -7.27
C THR A 47 -2.90 4.88 -8.02
N VAL A 48 -4.09 4.50 -8.49
CA VAL A 48 -4.24 3.38 -9.42
C VAL A 48 -4.01 3.91 -10.83
N ILE A 49 -3.03 3.33 -11.51
CA ILE A 49 -2.75 3.64 -12.92
C ILE A 49 -3.42 2.59 -13.81
N ALA A 50 -3.84 3.00 -15.00
CA ALA A 50 -4.33 2.05 -15.99
C ALA A 50 -3.18 1.10 -16.36
N LEU A 51 -3.52 -0.15 -16.69
CA LEU A 51 -2.55 -1.03 -17.34
C LEU A 51 -2.01 -0.31 -18.59
N PRO A 52 -0.69 -0.41 -18.87
CA PRO A 52 -0.16 0.10 -20.11
C PRO A 52 -0.95 -0.55 -21.24
N ILE A 53 -1.53 0.28 -22.11
CA ILE A 53 -2.21 -0.20 -23.31
C ILE A 53 -1.10 -0.74 -24.19
N VAL A 54 -0.91 -2.05 -24.14
CA VAL A 54 0.00 -2.75 -25.03
C VAL A 54 -0.66 -2.68 -26.40
N ALA A 55 -0.13 -1.86 -27.30
CA ALA A 55 -0.52 -1.94 -28.70
C ALA A 55 -0.31 -3.39 -29.17
N GLU A 56 -1.12 -3.91 -30.11
CA GLU A 56 -1.03 -5.32 -30.57
C GLU A 56 0.38 -5.76 -31.03
N ASP A 57 1.29 -4.81 -31.28
CA ASP A 57 2.69 -5.03 -31.67
C ASP A 57 3.74 -4.78 -30.55
N GLU A 58 3.35 -4.37 -29.34
CA GLU A 58 4.28 -4.20 -28.22
C GLU A 58 4.32 -5.43 -27.31
N VAL A 59 5.52 -5.82 -26.86
CA VAL A 59 5.71 -6.88 -25.87
C VAL A 59 5.97 -6.22 -24.53
N VAL A 60 5.00 -6.29 -23.61
CA VAL A 60 5.25 -5.90 -22.22
C VAL A 60 6.01 -7.02 -21.52
N VAL A 61 7.27 -6.76 -21.20
CA VAL A 61 8.08 -7.62 -20.35
C VAL A 61 7.75 -7.28 -18.89
N GLN A 62 7.03 -8.16 -18.19
CA GLN A 62 6.88 -8.09 -16.74
C GLN A 62 7.99 -8.92 -16.09
N GLU A 63 8.93 -8.28 -15.41
CA GLU A 63 9.92 -8.97 -14.58
C GLU A 63 9.26 -9.38 -13.25
N THR A 64 9.01 -10.68 -13.08
CA THR A 64 8.58 -11.24 -11.79
C THR A 64 9.79 -11.34 -10.86
N VAL A 65 9.93 -10.37 -9.96
CA VAL A 65 10.89 -10.46 -8.85
C VAL A 65 10.34 -11.45 -7.81
N THR A 66 10.93 -12.65 -7.76
CA THR A 66 10.68 -13.61 -6.68
C THR A 66 11.69 -13.32 -5.58
N ASN A 67 11.23 -12.83 -4.42
CA ASN A 67 12.10 -12.76 -3.25
C ASN A 67 12.24 -14.20 -2.69
N ALA A 68 13.40 -14.80 -2.95
CA ALA A 68 13.83 -16.08 -2.38
C ALA A 68 14.33 -15.92 -0.94
#